data_AF-A0AAQ4F5C4-F1
#
_entry.id   AF-A0AAQ4F5C4-F1
#
_cell.length_a   1.000
_cell.length_b   1.000
_cell.length_c   1.000
_cell.angle_alpha   90.00
_cell.angle_beta   90.00
_cell.angle_gamma   90.00
#
_symmetry.space_group_name_H-M   'P 1'
#
loop_
_entity.id
_entity.type
_entity.pdbx_description
1 polymer ?
#
loop_
_entity_poly.entity_id
_entity_poly.type
_entity_poly.pdbx_seq_one_letter_code
_entity_poly.pdbx_strand_id
1 'polypeptide(L)'
;MCQKMLFLFSLLILTVHASDEPRPFYLFGHMANSLEEVDDFLQQGVNALEADFTFASNGTALKLYHGPLCDCGRDCKKSTEVTAYLSYLRNSVNEGGKYADKMLLFYADTKTSDLSGDSVYQAGVSMANNLMSYLWNN
;
A
#
# COMPACT_ATOMS: atom_id res chain seq x y z
N MET A 1 -20.11 68.84 31.53
CA MET A 1 -19.19 68.10 30.64
C MET A 1 -19.44 66.62 30.84
N CYS A 2 -20.05 65.93 29.88
CA CYS A 2 -20.21 64.47 29.91
C CYS A 2 -19.55 63.93 28.64
N GLN A 3 -18.41 63.26 28.82
CA GLN A 3 -17.51 62.84 27.75
C GLN A 3 -18.11 61.59 27.08
N LYS A 4 -18.40 61.70 25.77
CA LYS A 4 -18.87 60.58 24.94
C LYS A 4 -17.73 59.57 24.83
N MET A 5 -17.86 58.44 25.52
CA MET A 5 -16.94 57.31 25.41
C MET A 5 -17.36 56.46 24.21
N LEU A 6 -16.66 56.61 23.09
CA LEU A 6 -16.86 55.83 21.87
C LEU A 6 -16.08 54.51 22.04
N PHE A 7 -16.79 53.41 22.27
CA PHE A 7 -16.17 52.08 22.27
C PHE A 7 -15.95 51.62 20.83
N LEU A 8 -14.70 51.68 20.37
CA LEU A 8 -14.25 51.02 19.14
C LEU A 8 -14.07 49.52 19.42
N PHE A 9 -15.07 48.72 19.04
CA PHE A 9 -14.90 47.27 18.92
C PHE A 9 -14.02 46.98 17.69
N SER A 10 -12.72 46.80 17.91
CA SER A 10 -11.83 46.22 16.90
C SER A 10 -12.17 44.74 16.78
N LEU A 11 -12.91 44.38 15.73
CA LEU A 11 -13.19 43.00 15.37
C LEU A 11 -11.88 42.37 14.88
N LEU A 12 -11.18 41.66 15.76
CA LEU A 12 -10.01 40.87 15.42
C LEU A 12 -10.50 39.64 14.63
N ILE A 13 -10.61 39.78 13.31
CA ILE A 13 -10.88 38.64 12.42
C ILE A 13 -9.59 37.82 12.38
N LEU A 14 -9.51 36.81 13.23
CA LEU A 14 -8.54 35.72 13.08
C LEU A 14 -8.90 34.98 11.80
N THR A 15 -8.22 35.31 10.70
CA THR A 15 -8.23 34.50 9.49
C THR A 15 -7.57 33.17 9.83
N VAL A 16 -8.39 32.14 10.10
CA VAL A 16 -7.92 30.76 10.07
C VAL A 16 -7.52 30.48 8.63
N HIS A 17 -6.23 30.59 8.32
CA HIS A 17 -5.68 30.04 7.10
C HIS A 17 -5.75 28.52 7.23
N ALA A 18 -6.87 27.93 6.84
CA ALA A 18 -6.84 26.56 6.36
C ALA A 18 -5.83 26.55 5.21
N SER A 19 -4.82 25.69 5.30
CA SER A 19 -3.94 25.41 4.17
C SER A 19 -4.80 25.03 2.97
N ASP A 20 -4.78 25.83 1.91
CA ASP A 20 -5.49 25.54 0.64
C ASP A 20 -4.88 24.33 -0.11
N GLU A 21 -3.78 23.78 0.37
CA GLU A 21 -3.19 22.56 -0.18
C GLU A 21 -4.07 21.34 0.09
N PRO A 22 -4.52 20.62 -0.95
CA PRO A 22 -5.29 19.39 -0.79
C PRO A 22 -4.53 18.35 0.04
N ARG A 23 -5.23 17.65 0.95
CA ARG A 23 -4.64 16.52 1.67
C ARG A 23 -4.32 15.39 0.67
N PRO A 24 -3.07 14.92 0.57
CA PRO A 24 -2.76 13.76 -0.26
C PRO A 24 -3.40 12.50 0.33
N PHE A 25 -3.80 11.57 -0.53
CA PHE A 25 -4.37 10.28 -0.14
C PHE A 25 -3.75 9.13 -0.92
N TYR A 26 -3.67 7.98 -0.26
CA TYR A 26 -3.39 6.70 -0.89
C TYR A 26 -4.71 5.97 -1.11
N LEU A 27 -5.00 5.64 -2.37
CA LEU A 27 -6.08 4.77 -2.75
C LEU A 27 -5.50 3.37 -2.91
N PHE A 28 -5.95 2.43 -2.09
CA PHE A 28 -5.44 1.07 -2.06
C PHE A 28 -6.30 0.14 -2.92
N GLY A 29 -5.67 -0.59 -3.84
CA GLY A 29 -6.19 -1.85 -4.34
C GLY A 29 -6.00 -2.93 -3.28
N HIS A 30 -7.09 -3.38 -2.65
CA HIS A 30 -7.08 -4.38 -1.58
C HIS A 30 -6.91 -5.81 -2.14
N MET A 31 -6.12 -6.65 -1.48
CA MET A 31 -5.94 -8.07 -1.75
C MET A 31 -5.49 -8.31 -3.21
N ALA A 32 -4.54 -7.50 -3.70
CA ALA A 32 -4.01 -7.58 -5.06
C ALA A 32 -3.00 -8.73 -5.18
N ASN A 33 -3.47 -9.98 -5.12
CA ASN A 33 -2.62 -11.17 -5.00
C ASN A 33 -2.23 -11.80 -6.34
N SER A 34 -2.77 -11.30 -7.45
CA SER A 34 -2.48 -11.77 -8.80
C SER A 34 -2.04 -10.66 -9.74
N LEU A 35 -1.35 -11.04 -10.81
CA LEU A 35 -0.89 -10.10 -11.85
C LEU A 35 -2.07 -9.37 -12.52
N GLU A 36 -3.18 -10.08 -12.71
CA GLU A 36 -4.43 -9.50 -13.23
C GLU A 36 -4.98 -8.43 -12.28
N GLU A 37 -4.97 -8.67 -10.98
CA GLU A 37 -5.44 -7.68 -10.00
C GLU A 37 -4.52 -6.44 -9.94
N VAL A 38 -3.20 -6.61 -10.13
CA VAL A 38 -2.27 -5.48 -10.29
C VAL A 38 -2.72 -4.61 -11.47
N ASP A 39 -2.98 -5.23 -12.61
CA ASP A 39 -3.47 -4.54 -13.81
C ASP A 39 -4.81 -3.84 -13.55
N ASP A 40 -5.79 -4.56 -13.04
CA ASP A 40 -7.15 -4.08 -12.84
C ASP A 40 -7.18 -2.87 -11.90
N PHE A 41 -6.46 -2.94 -10.77
CA PHE A 41 -6.44 -1.85 -9.80
C PHE A 41 -5.69 -0.63 -10.34
N LEU A 42 -4.51 -0.80 -10.94
CA LEU A 42 -3.75 0.32 -11.48
C LEU A 42 -4.45 0.98 -12.68
N GLN A 43 -5.21 0.20 -13.47
CA GLN A 43 -6.06 0.73 -14.53
C GLN A 43 -7.23 1.56 -13.99
N GLN A 44 -7.77 1.20 -12.83
CA GLN A 44 -8.83 1.95 -12.13
C GLN A 44 -8.33 3.23 -11.44
N GLY A 45 -7.02 3.47 -11.40
CA GLY A 45 -6.44 4.70 -10.88
C GLY A 45 -6.06 4.65 -9.40
N VAL A 46 -5.91 3.46 -8.82
CA VAL A 46 -5.29 3.36 -7.49
C VAL A 46 -3.81 3.75 -7.57
N ASN A 47 -3.29 4.34 -6.49
CA ASN A 47 -1.87 4.71 -6.38
C ASN A 47 -1.13 3.90 -5.30
N ALA A 48 -1.81 2.95 -4.65
CA ALA A 48 -1.24 2.01 -3.73
C ALA A 48 -1.85 0.62 -3.94
N LEU A 49 -1.07 -0.43 -3.68
CA LEU A 49 -1.55 -1.81 -3.69
C LEU A 49 -1.23 -2.47 -2.35
N GLU A 50 -2.15 -3.30 -1.88
CA GLU A 50 -1.95 -4.22 -0.77
C GLU A 50 -1.92 -5.65 -1.30
N ALA A 51 -0.99 -6.48 -0.82
CA ALA A 51 -0.93 -7.90 -1.16
C ALA A 51 -0.49 -8.77 0.04
N ASP A 52 -1.03 -9.98 0.11
CA ASP A 52 -0.93 -10.91 1.23
C ASP A 52 0.26 -11.87 1.07
N PHE A 53 1.39 -11.60 1.73
CA PHE A 53 2.52 -12.52 1.79
C PHE A 53 2.21 -13.72 2.67
N THR A 54 2.29 -14.91 2.08
CA THR A 54 2.26 -16.18 2.81
C THR A 54 3.65 -16.77 2.99
N PHE A 55 3.82 -17.50 4.08
CA PHE A 55 5.10 -18.10 4.45
C PHE A 55 4.91 -19.59 4.76
N ALA A 56 5.91 -20.39 4.42
CA ALA A 56 6.04 -21.75 4.91
C ALA A 56 6.38 -21.75 6.40
N SER A 57 6.21 -22.91 7.07
CA SER A 57 6.48 -23.06 8.50
C SER A 57 7.91 -22.73 8.93
N ASN A 58 8.87 -22.82 8.00
CA ASN A 58 10.27 -22.44 8.22
C ASN A 58 10.57 -20.94 7.96
N GLY A 59 9.55 -20.14 7.61
CA GLY A 59 9.69 -18.73 7.27
C GLY A 59 10.04 -18.45 5.80
N THR A 60 10.04 -19.45 4.90
CA THR A 60 10.23 -19.16 3.47
C THR A 60 8.99 -18.46 2.90
N ALA A 61 9.16 -17.28 2.29
CA ALA A 61 8.09 -16.62 1.56
C ALA A 61 7.66 -17.46 0.34
N LEU A 62 6.36 -17.69 0.18
CA LEU A 62 5.81 -18.59 -0.84
C LEU A 62 5.18 -17.79 -1.98
N LYS A 63 3.98 -17.27 -1.72
CA LYS A 63 3.12 -16.62 -2.72
C LYS A 63 2.32 -15.49 -2.10
N LEU A 64 1.82 -14.62 -2.96
CA LEU A 64 0.79 -13.65 -2.64
C LEU A 64 -0.55 -14.37 -2.67
N TYR A 65 -1.20 -14.49 -1.53
CA TYR A 65 -2.43 -15.28 -1.39
C TYR A 65 -3.13 -14.99 -0.06
N HIS A 66 -4.40 -14.64 -0.12
CA HIS A 66 -5.22 -14.45 1.08
C HIS A 66 -5.74 -15.78 1.63
N GLY A 67 -6.44 -16.56 0.81
CA GLY A 67 -7.17 -17.75 1.24
C GLY A 67 -8.66 -17.53 1.52
N PRO A 68 -9.39 -18.61 1.85
CA PRO A 68 -10.84 -18.58 1.97
C PRO A 68 -11.30 -17.64 3.11
N LEU A 69 -12.51 -17.08 2.97
CA LEU A 69 -13.12 -16.09 3.87
C LEU A 69 -12.50 -14.68 3.74
N CYS A 70 -12.63 -14.08 2.55
CA CYS A 70 -12.27 -12.68 2.29
C CYS A 70 -13.53 -11.80 2.05
N ASP A 71 -13.32 -10.53 1.68
CA ASP A 71 -14.37 -9.57 1.35
C ASP A 71 -15.45 -10.15 0.40
N CYS A 72 -16.70 -9.78 0.64
CA CYS A 72 -17.83 -10.20 -0.17
C CYS A 72 -17.64 -9.85 -1.65
N GLY A 73 -17.85 -10.82 -2.54
CA GLY A 73 -17.77 -10.62 -3.99
C GLY A 73 -16.35 -10.68 -4.57
N ARG A 74 -15.34 -11.00 -3.76
CA ARG A 74 -13.96 -11.22 -4.23
C ARG A 74 -13.65 -12.70 -4.46
N ASP A 75 -12.80 -12.98 -5.43
CA ASP A 75 -12.17 -14.30 -5.57
C ASP A 75 -10.91 -14.37 -4.69
N CYS A 76 -11.06 -14.93 -3.49
CA CYS A 76 -9.98 -15.06 -2.52
C CYS A 76 -8.91 -16.10 -2.90
N LYS A 77 -9.10 -16.83 -4.01
CA LYS A 77 -8.21 -17.93 -4.39
C LYS A 77 -7.13 -17.53 -5.40
N LYS A 78 -7.22 -16.31 -5.94
CA LYS A 78 -6.17 -15.76 -6.80
C LYS A 78 -4.85 -15.71 -6.03
N SER A 79 -3.78 -16.15 -6.69
CA SER A 79 -2.44 -16.14 -6.11
C SER A 79 -1.35 -16.06 -7.15
N THR A 80 -0.18 -15.60 -6.76
CA THR A 80 1.02 -15.57 -7.60
C THR A 80 2.26 -15.81 -6.74
N GLU A 81 3.22 -16.58 -7.24
CA GLU A 81 4.52 -16.77 -6.58
C GLU A 81 5.19 -15.42 -6.29
N VAL A 82 5.82 -15.27 -5.13
CA VAL A 82 6.40 -13.98 -4.69
C VAL A 82 7.35 -13.40 -5.75
N THR A 83 8.21 -14.24 -6.31
CA THR A 83 9.21 -13.82 -7.29
C THR A 83 8.58 -13.30 -8.59
N ALA A 84 7.54 -13.98 -9.09
CA ALA A 84 6.82 -13.61 -10.29
C ALA A 84 6.04 -12.31 -10.09
N TYR A 85 5.35 -12.18 -8.95
CA TYR A 85 4.59 -10.99 -8.60
C TYR A 85 5.48 -9.76 -8.50
N LEU A 86 6.59 -9.84 -7.75
CA LEU A 86 7.51 -8.72 -7.55
C LEU A 86 8.20 -8.31 -8.85
N SER A 87 8.63 -9.29 -9.66
CA SER A 87 9.24 -9.01 -10.96
C SER A 87 8.26 -8.33 -11.91
N TYR A 88 7.01 -8.80 -11.94
CA TYR A 88 5.95 -8.20 -12.75
C TYR A 88 5.64 -6.78 -12.29
N LEU A 89 5.49 -6.58 -10.97
CA LEU A 89 5.22 -5.27 -10.39
C LEU A 89 6.31 -4.27 -10.76
N ARG A 90 7.58 -4.63 -10.54
CA ARG A 90 8.75 -3.81 -10.94
C ARG A 90 8.67 -3.40 -12.40
N ASN A 91 8.51 -4.38 -13.31
CA ASN A 91 8.48 -4.11 -14.75
C ASN A 91 7.27 -3.27 -15.17
N SER A 92 6.19 -3.30 -14.40
CA SER A 92 4.95 -2.59 -14.70
C SER A 92 4.99 -1.13 -14.27
N VAL A 93 5.68 -0.81 -13.17
CA VAL A 93 5.66 0.53 -12.55
C VAL A 93 6.95 1.33 -12.73
N ASN A 94 8.05 0.69 -13.17
CA ASN A 94 9.28 1.38 -13.52
C ASN A 94 9.19 2.10 -14.87
N GLU A 95 10.20 2.92 -15.18
CA GLU A 95 10.32 3.65 -16.45
C GLU A 95 10.12 2.71 -17.66
N GLY A 96 9.25 3.12 -18.59
CA GLY A 96 8.87 2.33 -19.76
C GLY A 96 7.83 1.22 -19.49
N GLY A 97 7.44 1.01 -18.23
CA GLY A 97 6.38 0.10 -17.83
C GLY A 97 4.97 0.63 -18.14
N LYS A 98 4.00 -0.29 -18.19
CA LYS A 98 2.58 -0.01 -18.51
C LYS A 98 1.93 1.02 -17.57
N TYR A 99 2.40 1.08 -16.32
CA TYR A 99 1.90 1.93 -15.25
C TYR A 99 3.00 2.76 -14.61
N ALA A 100 4.02 3.14 -15.40
CA ALA A 100 5.08 4.04 -14.96
C ALA A 100 4.49 5.25 -14.20
N ASP A 101 5.07 5.55 -13.03
CA ASP A 101 4.73 6.67 -12.14
C ASP A 101 3.32 6.66 -11.53
N LYS A 102 2.50 5.62 -11.75
CA LYS A 102 1.13 5.57 -11.19
C LYS A 102 1.07 5.03 -9.77
N MET A 103 1.99 4.15 -9.40
CA MET A 103 2.02 3.50 -8.09
C MET A 103 3.07 4.14 -7.20
N LEU A 104 2.66 4.56 -6.00
CA LEU A 104 3.51 5.27 -5.03
C LEU A 104 3.81 4.43 -3.78
N LEU A 105 2.97 3.44 -3.47
CA LEU A 105 3.10 2.64 -2.26
C LEU A 105 2.70 1.18 -2.49
N PHE A 106 3.55 0.28 -2.02
CA PHE A 106 3.23 -1.13 -1.89
C PHE A 106 3.12 -1.47 -0.40
N TYR A 107 1.97 -2.00 0.01
CA TYR A 107 1.73 -2.48 1.37
C TYR A 107 1.74 -4.00 1.35
N ALA A 108 2.64 -4.59 2.13
CA ALA A 108 2.72 -6.04 2.29
C ALA A 108 2.00 -6.46 3.57
N ASP A 109 0.84 -7.12 3.45
CA ASP A 109 0.22 -7.80 4.58
C ASP A 109 0.98 -9.12 4.80
N THR A 110 1.58 -9.28 5.98
CA THR A 110 2.45 -10.42 6.29
C THR A 110 1.70 -11.43 7.15
N LYS A 111 1.25 -12.53 6.54
CA LYS A 111 0.51 -13.60 7.23
C LYS A 111 1.44 -14.47 8.07
N THR A 112 1.81 -13.94 9.23
CA THR A 112 2.79 -14.53 10.16
C THR A 112 2.14 -15.14 11.40
N SER A 113 0.81 -15.15 11.50
CA SER A 113 0.05 -15.64 12.66
C SER A 113 0.39 -17.09 13.05
N ASP A 114 0.75 -17.91 12.07
CA ASP A 114 1.02 -19.33 12.25
C ASP A 114 2.52 -19.62 12.43
N LEU A 115 3.36 -18.59 12.42
CA LEU A 115 4.80 -18.68 12.66
C LEU A 115 5.14 -18.40 14.13
N SER A 116 6.27 -18.92 14.59
CA SER A 116 6.75 -18.70 15.95
C SER A 116 8.26 -18.85 16.07
N GLY A 117 8.86 -18.19 17.06
CA GLY A 117 10.30 -18.25 17.30
C GLY A 117 11.11 -17.81 16.07
N ASP A 118 12.13 -18.60 15.74
CA ASP A 118 13.07 -18.27 14.65
C ASP A 118 12.40 -18.19 13.28
N SER A 119 11.25 -18.86 13.05
CA SER A 119 10.59 -18.82 11.73
C SER A 119 10.01 -17.44 11.40
N VAL A 120 9.64 -16.63 12.40
CA VAL A 120 9.21 -15.23 12.19
C VAL A 120 10.39 -14.38 11.70
N TYR A 121 11.58 -14.58 12.28
CA TYR A 121 12.79 -13.92 11.83
C TYR A 121 13.16 -14.35 10.40
N GLN A 122 13.10 -15.65 10.11
CA GLN A 122 13.36 -16.17 8.77
C GLN A 122 12.35 -15.66 7.73
N ALA A 123 11.09 -15.43 8.11
CA ALA A 123 10.09 -14.77 7.26
C ALA A 123 10.52 -13.36 6.84
N GLY A 124 10.99 -12.56 7.79
CA GLY A 124 11.53 -11.22 7.49
C GLY A 124 12.74 -11.28 6.56
N VAL A 125 13.69 -12.18 6.83
CA VAL A 125 14.89 -12.38 5.98
C VAL A 125 14.49 -12.82 4.57
N SER A 126 13.59 -13.80 4.47
CA SER A 126 13.12 -14.33 3.19
C SER A 126 12.39 -13.27 2.38
N MET A 127 11.51 -12.49 2.99
CA MET A 127 10.80 -11.38 2.35
C MET A 127 11.78 -10.30 1.86
N ALA A 128 12.73 -9.87 2.71
CA ALA A 128 13.72 -8.86 2.34
C ALA A 128 14.56 -9.30 1.14
N ASN A 129 15.05 -10.55 1.13
CA ASN A 129 15.82 -11.09 0.02
C ASN A 129 15.00 -11.10 -1.30
N ASN A 130 13.71 -11.42 -1.23
CA ASN A 130 12.84 -11.39 -2.40
C ASN A 130 12.60 -9.96 -2.92
N LEU A 131 12.32 -8.99 -2.03
CA LEU A 131 12.17 -7.59 -2.41
C LEU A 131 13.45 -7.05 -3.07
N MET A 132 14.60 -7.30 -2.46
CA MET A 132 15.89 -6.89 -3.01
C MET A 132 16.17 -7.52 -4.37
N SER A 133 15.86 -8.81 -4.56
CA SER A 133 16.22 -9.55 -5.77
C SER A 133 15.26 -9.33 -6.95
N TYR A 134 13.97 -9.12 -6.67
CA TYR A 134 12.92 -9.14 -7.69
C TYR A 134 12.16 -7.82 -7.84
N LEU A 135 12.09 -7.00 -6.78
CA LEU A 135 11.44 -5.69 -6.85
C LEU A 135 12.45 -4.55 -7.06
N TRP A 136 13.53 -4.51 -6.27
CA TRP A 136 14.49 -3.40 -6.26
C TRP A 136 15.76 -3.65 -7.06
N ASN A 137 15.94 -4.87 -7.59
CA ASN A 137 17.04 -5.14 -8.49
C ASN A 137 16.77 -4.48 -9.85
N ASN A 138 17.71 -3.68 -10.34
CA ASN A 138 17.62 -3.00 -11.64
C ASN A 138 18.30 -3.84 -12.72
#